data_AF-A0A3N2MLA1-F1
#
_entry.id   AF-A0A3N2MLA1-F1
#
_cell.length_a   1.000
_cell.length_b   1.000
_cell.length_c   1.000
_cell.angle_alpha   90.00
_cell.angle_beta   90.00
_cell.angle_gamma   90.00
#
_symmetry.space_group_name_H-M   'P 1'
#
loop_
_entity.id
_entity.type
_entity.pdbx_description
1 polymer ?
#
loop_
_entity_poly.entity_id
_entity_poly.type
_entity_poly.pdbx_seq_one_letter_code
_entity_poly.pdbx_strand_id
1 'polypeptide(L)'
;MSIISVGLSFLFVVFIISNAIFLYENWYKQNRTLNKMKRLLPEGCDILSIEYNYTSKEYLIEIDYLGRIFRVTVEYPFVYISEKGAHALGALNIDSVKTIDKNKLLVKDYMS
;
A
#
# COMPACT_ATOMS: atom_id res chain seq x y z
N MET A 1 22.15 -8.76 -42.41
CA MET A 1 21.67 -9.09 -41.06
C MET A 1 21.25 -10.55 -41.03
N SER A 2 21.92 -11.39 -40.26
CA SER A 2 21.65 -12.83 -40.15
C SER A 2 20.32 -13.05 -39.42
N ILE A 3 19.54 -14.06 -39.84
CA ILE A 3 18.24 -14.45 -39.23
C ILE A 3 18.33 -14.58 -37.71
N ILE A 4 19.47 -15.05 -37.20
CA ILE A 4 19.79 -15.17 -35.77
C ILE A 4 19.74 -13.81 -35.05
N SER A 5 20.25 -12.74 -35.69
CA SER A 5 20.24 -11.39 -35.12
C SER A 5 18.83 -10.80 -35.03
N VAL A 6 17.97 -11.11 -36.00
CA VAL A 6 16.56 -10.69 -36.02
C VAL A 6 15.74 -11.46 -34.97
N GLY A 7 16.01 -12.77 -34.83
CA GLY A 7 15.39 -13.59 -33.78
C GLY A 7 15.76 -13.13 -32.37
N LEU A 8 17.05 -12.83 -32.13
CA LEU A 8 17.51 -12.35 -30.82
C LEU A 8 16.91 -10.99 -30.44
N SER A 9 16.88 -10.04 -31.40
CA SER A 9 16.31 -8.72 -31.15
C SER A 9 14.81 -8.78 -30.87
N PHE A 10 14.08 -9.65 -31.58
CA PHE A 10 12.66 -9.91 -31.30
C PHE A 10 12.45 -10.44 -29.86
N LEU A 11 13.22 -11.46 -29.44
CA LEU A 11 13.14 -12.00 -28.09
C LEU A 11 13.46 -10.95 -27.02
N PHE A 12 14.46 -10.10 -27.27
CA PHE A 12 14.82 -9.03 -26.35
C PHE A 12 13.70 -7.99 -26.19
N VAL A 13 13.04 -7.61 -27.29
CA VAL A 13 11.89 -6.69 -27.26
C VAL A 13 10.73 -7.30 -26.47
N VAL A 14 10.37 -8.56 -26.74
CA VAL A 14 9.30 -9.26 -26.01
C VAL A 14 9.62 -9.36 -24.52
N PHE A 15 10.88 -9.64 -24.17
CA PHE A 15 11.34 -9.68 -22.78
C PHE A 15 11.18 -8.33 -22.09
N ILE A 16 11.62 -7.24 -22.71
CA ILE A 16 11.47 -5.88 -22.16
C ILE A 16 9.99 -5.53 -21.94
N ILE A 17 9.14 -5.77 -22.95
CA ILE A 17 7.71 -5.45 -22.86
C ILE A 17 7.05 -6.25 -21.73
N SER A 18 7.36 -7.54 -21.62
CA SER A 18 6.80 -8.41 -20.59
C SER A 18 7.19 -7.94 -19.18
N ASN A 19 8.46 -7.57 -18.98
CA ASN A 19 8.93 -7.02 -17.71
C ASN A 19 8.31 -5.66 -17.40
N ALA A 20 8.18 -4.79 -18.40
CA ALA A 20 7.55 -3.48 -18.23
C ALA A 20 6.08 -3.61 -17.79
N ILE A 21 5.32 -4.53 -18.41
CA ILE A 21 3.94 -4.83 -18.03
C ILE A 21 3.87 -5.38 -16.60
N PHE A 22 4.74 -6.34 -16.26
CA PHE A 22 4.78 -6.91 -14.91
C PHE A 22 5.07 -5.86 -13.82
N LEU A 23 6.05 -4.98 -14.08
CA LEU A 23 6.37 -3.87 -13.17
C LEU A 23 5.21 -2.88 -13.06
N TYR A 24 4.55 -2.56 -14.17
CA TYR A 24 3.41 -1.66 -14.19
C TYR A 24 2.21 -2.21 -13.41
N GLU A 25 1.85 -3.47 -13.63
CA GLU A 25 0.74 -4.10 -12.89
C GLU A 25 1.01 -4.14 -11.39
N ASN A 26 2.24 -4.46 -11.00
CA ASN A 26 2.63 -4.46 -9.60
C ASN A 26 2.51 -3.04 -9.04
N TRP A 27 3.14 -2.04 -9.67
CA TRP A 27 3.04 -0.65 -9.24
C TRP A 27 1.58 -0.17 -9.11
N TYR A 28 0.73 -0.51 -10.08
CA TYR A 28 -0.69 -0.16 -10.06
C TYR A 28 -1.43 -0.77 -8.86
N LYS A 29 -1.17 -2.05 -8.55
CA LYS A 29 -1.74 -2.72 -7.36
C LYS A 29 -1.29 -2.05 -6.07
N GLN A 30 0.00 -1.72 -5.94
CA GLN A 30 0.53 -1.04 -4.75
C GLN A 30 -0.13 0.33 -4.57
N ASN A 31 -0.20 1.11 -5.64
CA ASN A 31 -0.74 2.46 -5.61
C ASN A 31 -2.25 2.47 -5.28
N ARG A 32 -3.00 1.47 -5.76
CA ARG A 32 -4.41 1.28 -5.40
C ARG A 32 -4.59 1.01 -3.91
N THR A 33 -3.77 0.12 -3.33
CA THR A 33 -3.81 -0.21 -1.90
C THR A 33 -3.46 1.02 -1.05
N LEU A 34 -2.39 1.73 -1.40
CA LEU A 34 -1.98 2.95 -0.70
C LEU A 34 -3.05 4.04 -0.78
N ASN A 35 -3.69 4.25 -1.93
CA ASN A 35 -4.76 5.23 -2.06
C ASN A 35 -6.00 4.88 -1.22
N LYS A 36 -6.36 3.59 -1.10
CA LYS A 36 -7.45 3.16 -0.22
C LYS A 36 -7.11 3.41 1.25
N MET A 37 -5.87 3.11 1.66
CA MET A 37 -5.39 3.38 3.02
C MET A 37 -5.34 4.89 3.32
N LYS A 38 -4.84 5.72 2.40
CA LYS A 38 -4.84 7.19 2.56
C LYS A 38 -6.24 7.76 2.75
N ARG A 39 -7.25 7.22 2.06
CA ARG A 39 -8.66 7.65 2.24
C ARG A 39 -9.23 7.30 3.61
N LEU A 40 -8.69 6.28 4.26
CA LEU A 40 -9.10 5.86 5.60
C LEU A 40 -8.53 6.79 6.68
N LEU A 41 -7.34 7.36 6.47
CA LEU A 41 -6.69 8.23 7.43
C LEU A 41 -7.39 9.60 7.56
N PRO A 42 -7.33 10.24 8.74
CA PRO A 42 -7.80 11.60 8.93
C PRO A 42 -6.94 12.61 8.16
N GLU A 43 -7.54 13.75 7.82
CA GLU A 43 -6.83 14.86 7.19
C GLU A 43 -5.76 15.41 8.13
N GLY A 44 -4.58 15.75 7.59
CA GLY A 44 -3.44 16.21 8.38
C GLY A 44 -2.50 15.10 8.87
N CYS A 45 -2.64 13.86 8.37
CA CYS A 45 -1.61 12.84 8.56
C CYS A 45 -0.46 13.03 7.56
N ASP A 46 0.76 13.11 8.07
CA ASP A 46 1.97 13.12 7.25
C ASP A 46 2.58 11.72 7.20
N ILE A 47 2.93 11.24 6.01
CA ILE A 47 3.57 9.93 5.84
C ILE A 47 5.08 10.09 6.01
N LEU A 48 5.64 9.40 6.99
CA LEU A 48 7.06 9.42 7.30
C LEU A 48 7.82 8.34 6.53
N SER A 49 7.28 7.11 6.51
CA SER A 49 7.93 5.97 5.85
C SER A 49 6.91 4.97 5.32
N ILE A 50 7.28 4.25 4.27
CA ILE A 50 6.53 3.13 3.70
C ILE A 50 7.54 2.01 3.44
N GLU A 51 7.36 0.89 4.10
CA GLU A 51 8.14 -0.33 3.92
C GLU A 51 7.21 -1.47 3.50
N TYR A 52 7.65 -2.29 2.55
CA TYR A 52 6.91 -3.50 2.16
C TYR A 52 7.66 -4.72 2.66
N ASN A 53 7.03 -5.49 3.54
CA ASN A 53 7.57 -6.75 4.01
C ASN A 53 7.14 -7.87 3.05
N TYR A 54 8.09 -8.36 2.26
CA TYR A 54 7.84 -9.42 1.28
C TYR A 54 7.39 -10.74 1.94
N THR A 55 7.88 -11.03 3.14
CA THR A 55 7.62 -12.29 3.85
C THR A 55 6.19 -12.37 4.33
N SER A 56 5.70 -11.31 5.00
CA SER A 56 4.31 -11.21 5.49
C SER A 56 3.35 -10.64 4.45
N LYS A 57 3.85 -10.15 3.30
CA LYS A 57 3.07 -9.51 2.23
C LYS A 57 2.25 -8.32 2.72
N GLU A 58 2.81 -7.55 3.64
CA GLU A 58 2.17 -6.39 4.26
C GLU A 58 2.96 -5.11 4.02
N TYR A 59 2.27 -3.97 4.03
CA TYR A 59 2.92 -2.67 4.10
C TYR A 59 2.96 -2.18 5.54
N LEU A 60 4.14 -1.81 6.01
CA LEU A 60 4.34 -1.04 7.22
C LEU A 60 4.50 0.43 6.85
N ILE A 61 3.62 1.26 7.37
CA ILE A 61 3.58 2.70 7.06
C ILE A 61 3.66 3.44 8.38
N GLU A 62 4.62 4.33 8.54
CA GLU A 62 4.68 5.22 9.69
C GLU A 62 4.12 6.58 9.30
N ILE A 63 3.20 7.07 10.12
CA ILE A 63 2.54 8.37 9.93
C ILE A 63 2.70 9.21 11.18
N ASP A 64 2.85 10.52 10.99
CA ASP A 64 2.70 11.52 12.03
C ASP A 64 1.29 12.11 11.95
N TYR A 65 0.60 12.16 13.09
CA TYR A 65 -0.65 12.88 13.24
C TYR A 65 -0.59 13.70 14.52
N LEU A 66 -0.65 15.03 14.38
CA LEU A 66 -0.61 15.98 15.48
C LEU A 66 0.62 15.81 16.42
N GLY A 67 1.76 15.38 15.87
CA GLY A 67 3.00 15.16 16.61
C GLY A 67 3.09 13.79 17.28
N ARG A 68 2.13 12.89 17.04
CA ARG A 68 2.13 11.49 17.52
C ARG A 68 2.42 10.55 16.35
N ILE A 69 3.29 9.57 16.60
CA ILE A 69 3.70 8.59 15.58
C ILE A 69 2.82 7.35 15.68
N PHE A 70 2.13 7.06 14.58
CA PHE A 70 1.34 5.84 14.42
C PHE A 70 1.98 4.92 13.39
N ARG A 71 1.91 3.63 13.66
CA ARG A 71 2.26 2.56 12.73
C ARG A 71 0.98 2.00 12.13
N VAL A 72 0.88 2.06 10.82
CA VAL A 72 -0.21 1.49 10.04
C VAL A 72 0.31 0.26 9.30
N THR A 73 -0.30 -0.89 9.57
CA THR A 73 0.01 -2.15 8.88
C THR A 73 -1.10 -2.45 7.91
N VAL A 74 -0.77 -2.67 6.63
CA VAL A 74 -1.74 -2.97 5.57
C VAL A 74 -1.51 -4.37 5.04
N GLU A 75 -2.40 -5.27 5.43
CA GLU A 75 -2.49 -6.64 4.93
C GLU A 75 -3.77 -6.74 4.11
N TYR A 76 -3.70 -6.42 2.82
CA TYR A 76 -4.90 -6.22 2.00
C TYR A 76 -5.88 -7.41 2.09
N PRO A 77 -7.19 -7.18 2.36
CA PRO A 77 -7.90 -5.89 2.40
C PRO A 77 -8.04 -5.26 3.79
N PHE A 78 -7.23 -5.66 4.77
CA PHE A 78 -7.28 -5.17 6.14
C PHE A 78 -6.19 -4.13 6.43
N VAL A 79 -6.54 -3.17 7.29
CA VAL A 79 -5.65 -2.15 7.81
C VAL A 79 -5.71 -2.19 9.33
N TYR A 80 -4.54 -2.15 9.95
CA TYR A 80 -4.34 -2.10 11.39
C TYR A 80 -3.61 -0.81 11.72
N ILE A 81 -3.99 -0.15 12.82
CA ILE A 81 -3.35 1.10 13.24
C ILE A 81 -2.94 0.94 14.69
N SER A 82 -1.70 1.22 15.02
CA SER A 82 -1.20 1.16 16.39
C SER A 82 -0.34 2.37 16.68
N GLU A 83 -0.57 3.04 17.79
CA GLU A 83 0.40 3.98 18.34
C GLU A 83 1.57 3.19 18.97
N LYS A 84 2.79 3.74 18.88
CA LYS A 84 3.99 3.11 19.42
C LYS A 84 3.86 2.90 20.93
N GLY A 85 3.67 1.64 21.36
CA GLY A 85 3.50 1.27 22.78
C GLY A 85 2.05 1.17 23.26
N ALA A 86 1.07 1.39 22.39
CA ALA A 86 -0.35 1.23 22.69
C ALA A 86 -0.95 -0.04 22.06
N HIS A 87 -2.18 -0.38 22.47
CA HIS A 87 -2.94 -1.42 21.79
C HIS A 87 -3.35 -0.98 20.39
N ALA A 88 -3.18 -1.89 19.42
CA ALA A 88 -3.60 -1.67 18.05
C ALA A 88 -5.13 -1.55 17.96
N LEU A 89 -5.58 -0.59 17.16
CA LEU A 89 -6.90 -0.60 16.57
C LEU A 89 -7.02 -1.87 15.72
N GLY A 90 -8.07 -2.67 16.01
CA GLY A 90 -8.30 -3.96 15.36
C GLY A 90 -8.47 -3.86 13.83
N ALA A 91 -8.56 -5.01 13.17
CA ALA A 91 -8.60 -5.11 11.70
C ALA A 91 -9.74 -4.28 11.08
N LEU A 92 -9.39 -3.29 10.25
CA LEU A 92 -10.33 -2.47 9.49
C LEU A 92 -10.35 -2.91 8.03
N ASN A 93 -11.51 -3.36 7.54
CA ASN A 93 -11.67 -3.75 6.13
C ASN A 93 -11.81 -2.51 5.22
N ILE A 94 -10.91 -2.35 4.24
CA ILE A 94 -10.86 -1.23 3.29
C ILE A 94 -11.42 -1.54 1.89
N ASP A 95 -12.01 -2.72 1.69
CA ASP A 95 -12.58 -3.08 0.38
C ASP A 95 -14.04 -2.65 0.22
N SER A 96 -14.80 -2.59 1.31
CA SER A 96 -16.22 -2.19 1.29
C SER A 96 -16.39 -0.68 1.46
N VAL A 97 -17.01 -0.04 0.47
CA VAL A 97 -17.35 1.40 0.49
C VAL A 97 -18.25 1.74 1.68
N LYS A 98 -19.18 0.85 2.03
CA LYS A 98 -20.12 1.07 3.15
C LYS A 98 -19.44 1.09 4.52
N THR A 99 -18.26 0.48 4.64
CA THR A 99 -17.50 0.45 5.90
C THR A 99 -16.42 1.50 5.97
N ILE A 100 -16.04 2.14 4.85
CA ILE A 100 -14.97 3.15 4.83
C ILE A 100 -15.30 4.34 5.73
N ASP A 101 -16.51 4.91 5.67
CA ASP A 101 -16.86 6.08 6.50
C ASP A 101 -16.89 5.73 7.99
N LYS A 102 -17.43 4.56 8.34
CA LYS A 102 -17.42 4.06 9.72
C LYS A 102 -15.99 3.82 10.21
N ASN A 103 -15.15 3.21 9.38
CA ASN A 103 -13.76 2.95 9.73
C ASN A 103 -12.98 4.27 9.85
N LYS A 104 -13.23 5.26 8.99
CA LYS A 104 -12.63 6.59 9.09
C LYS A 104 -12.96 7.28 10.41
N LEU A 105 -14.21 7.16 10.87
CA LEU A 105 -14.62 7.64 12.21
C LEU A 105 -13.86 6.91 13.32
N LEU A 106 -13.80 5.58 13.28
CA LEU A 106 -13.06 4.80 14.29
C LEU A 106 -11.57 5.15 14.34
N VAL A 107 -10.95 5.37 13.18
CA VAL A 107 -9.55 5.80 13.09
C VAL A 107 -9.38 7.19 13.69
N LYS A 108 -10.27 8.13 13.34
CA LYS A 108 -10.22 9.48 13.89
C LYS A 108 -10.39 9.49 15.41
N ASP A 109 -11.33 8.70 15.93
CA ASP A 109 -11.59 8.59 17.37
C ASP A 109 -10.40 7.96 18.12
N TYR A 110 -9.70 7.02 17.49
CA TYR A 110 -8.50 6.39 18.07
C TYR A 110 -7.26 7.30 18.04
N MET A 111 -7.11 8.11 16.99
CA MET A 111 -5.93 8.98 16.80
C MET A 111 -6.04 10.35 17.49
N SER A 112 -7.25 10.73 17.95
CA SER A 112 -7.51 11.98 18.67
C SER A 112 -6.93 12.00 20.09
#